data_AF-A0A135RPH6-F1
#
_entry.id   AF-A0A135RPH6-F1
#
_cell.length_a   1.000
_cell.length_b   1.000
_cell.length_c   1.000
_cell.angle_alpha   90.00
_cell.angle_beta   90.00
_cell.angle_gamma   90.00
#
_symmetry.space_group_name_H-M   'P 1'
#
loop_
_entity.id
_entity.type
_entity.pdbx_description
1 polymer ?
#
loop_
_entity_poly.entity_id
_entity_poly.type
_entity_poly.pdbx_seq_one_letter_code
_entity_poly.pdbx_strand_id
1 'polypeptide(L)'
;MTNEHQGEEESSLMGGRVTGRKMLTSHSELAREKMWARIHIIPLLQAEEDRDQVRRWYADQAREKELLGENTKVYHNERFVRPTFALAPQSKN
;
A
#
# COMPACT_ATOMS: atom_id res chain seq x y z
N MET A 1 -54.36 -22.86 -22.17
CA MET A 1 -53.83 -21.72 -21.40
C MET A 1 -52.65 -22.20 -20.56
N THR A 2 -51.47 -22.46 -21.15
CA THR A 2 -50.31 -22.92 -20.36
C THR A 2 -48.92 -22.56 -20.91
N ASN A 3 -48.79 -21.85 -22.04
CA ASN A 3 -47.47 -21.61 -22.65
C ASN A 3 -46.84 -20.25 -22.35
N GLU A 4 -47.51 -19.37 -21.58
CA GLU A 4 -46.96 -18.03 -21.30
C GLU A 4 -46.19 -17.94 -19.97
N HIS A 5 -46.50 -18.81 -18.99
CA HIS A 5 -45.80 -18.82 -17.70
C HIS A 5 -44.37 -19.39 -17.74
N GLN A 6 -43.99 -20.10 -18.81
CA GLN A 6 -42.63 -20.66 -18.93
C GLN A 6 -41.61 -19.66 -19.50
N GLY A 7 -42.05 -18.55 -20.12
CA GLY A 7 -41.16 -17.55 -20.72
C GLY A 7 -40.60 -16.52 -19.73
N GLU A 8 -41.32 -16.25 -18.64
CA GLU A 8 -40.93 -15.23 -17.66
C GLU A 8 -39.82 -15.72 -16.72
N GLU A 9 -39.82 -17.00 -16.35
CA GLU A 9 -38.78 -17.57 -15.48
C GLU A 9 -37.42 -17.70 -16.18
N GLU A 10 -37.39 -18.02 -17.48
CA GLU A 10 -36.14 -18.07 -18.25
C GLU A 10 -35.54 -16.67 -18.50
N SER A 11 -36.39 -15.66 -18.69
CA SER A 11 -36.00 -14.25 -18.81
C SER A 11 -35.38 -13.72 -17.51
N SER A 12 -35.99 -14.05 -16.37
CA SER A 12 -35.47 -13.72 -15.03
C SER A 12 -34.12 -14.40 -14.73
N LEU A 13 -33.98 -15.69 -15.09
CA LEU A 13 -32.73 -16.45 -14.94
C LEU A 13 -31.62 -15.96 -15.88
N MET A 14 -31.93 -15.44 -17.07
CA MET A 14 -30.97 -14.78 -17.96
C MET A 14 -30.53 -13.42 -17.40
N GLY A 15 -31.45 -12.63 -16.84
CA GLY A 15 -31.16 -11.35 -16.19
C GLY A 15 -30.16 -11.48 -15.03
N GLY A 16 -30.31 -12.49 -14.17
CA GLY A 16 -29.37 -12.74 -13.06
C GLY A 16 -27.96 -13.15 -13.52
N ARG A 17 -27.87 -14.00 -14.55
CA ARG A 17 -26.58 -14.53 -15.06
C ARG A 17 -25.73 -13.47 -15.77
N VAL A 18 -26.37 -12.56 -16.51
CA VAL A 18 -25.67 -11.48 -17.24
C VAL A 18 -25.21 -10.38 -16.28
N THR A 19 -26.05 -10.01 -15.31
CA THR A 19 -25.77 -8.93 -14.35
C THR A 19 -24.64 -9.32 -13.39
N GLY A 20 -24.67 -10.54 -12.85
CA GLY A 20 -23.59 -11.05 -11.97
C GLY A 20 -22.26 -11.20 -12.70
N ARG A 21 -22.25 -11.74 -13.93
CA ARG A 21 -21.02 -11.86 -14.74
C ARG A 21 -20.44 -10.50 -15.09
N LYS A 22 -21.28 -9.55 -15.53
CA LYS A 22 -20.84 -8.19 -15.89
C LYS A 22 -20.27 -7.45 -14.68
N MET A 23 -20.92 -7.57 -13.52
CA MET A 23 -20.43 -7.02 -12.27
C MET A 23 -19.05 -7.56 -11.90
N LEU A 24 -18.86 -8.88 -11.95
CA LEU A 24 -17.57 -9.52 -11.63
C LEU A 24 -16.45 -9.04 -12.57
N THR A 25 -16.73 -8.93 -13.88
CA THR A 25 -15.75 -8.42 -14.84
C THR A 25 -15.42 -6.93 -14.62
N SER A 26 -16.42 -6.10 -14.31
CA SER A 26 -16.17 -4.68 -14.03
C SER A 26 -15.33 -4.51 -12.77
N HIS A 27 -15.56 -5.31 -11.72
CA HIS A 27 -14.76 -5.26 -10.50
C HIS A 27 -13.33 -5.76 -10.73
N SER A 28 -13.13 -6.78 -11.57
CA SER A 28 -11.78 -7.25 -11.91
C SER A 28 -10.99 -6.22 -12.73
N GLU A 29 -11.63 -5.58 -13.70
CA GLU A 29 -11.00 -4.54 -14.51
C GLU A 29 -10.65 -3.30 -13.67
N LEU A 30 -11.54 -2.87 -12.76
CA LEU A 30 -11.26 -1.78 -11.81
C LEU A 30 -10.13 -2.13 -10.84
N ALA A 31 -10.08 -3.37 -10.34
CA ALA A 31 -8.99 -3.82 -9.49
C ALA A 31 -7.65 -3.84 -10.24
N ARG A 32 -7.67 -4.23 -11.52
CA ARG A 32 -6.49 -4.18 -12.39
C ARG A 32 -6.05 -2.75 -12.61
N GLU A 33 -6.94 -1.82 -12.98
CA GLU A 33 -6.60 -0.40 -13.15
C GLU A 33 -5.97 0.17 -11.88
N LYS A 34 -6.57 -0.10 -10.71
CA LYS A 34 -6.03 0.29 -9.40
C LYS A 34 -4.63 -0.29 -9.15
N MET A 35 -4.39 -1.55 -9.55
CA MET A 35 -3.08 -2.19 -9.42
C MET A 35 -2.06 -1.56 -10.36
N TRP A 36 -2.43 -1.31 -11.61
CA TRP A 36 -1.59 -0.67 -12.61
C TRP A 36 -1.21 0.75 -12.16
N ALA A 37 -2.16 1.55 -11.69
CA ALA A 37 -1.89 2.87 -11.12
C ALA A 37 -0.86 2.79 -9.98
N ARG A 38 -0.98 1.81 -9.08
CA ARG A 38 -0.01 1.58 -8.00
C ARG A 38 1.38 1.22 -8.51
N ILE A 39 1.50 0.28 -9.45
CA ILE A 39 2.80 -0.16 -9.99
C ILE A 39 3.60 1.01 -10.55
N HIS A 40 2.93 1.97 -11.18
CA HIS A 40 3.59 3.14 -11.77
C HIS A 40 3.94 4.22 -10.74
N ILE A 41 3.17 4.33 -9.66
CA ILE A 41 3.35 5.37 -8.64
C ILE A 41 4.28 4.92 -7.50
N ILE A 42 4.28 3.64 -7.15
CA ILE A 42 5.09 3.09 -6.04
C ILE A 42 6.57 3.47 -6.16
N PRO A 43 7.24 3.38 -7.32
CA PRO A 43 8.66 3.75 -7.42
C PRO A 43 8.92 5.20 -6.99
N LEU A 44 8.02 6.13 -7.35
CA LEU A 44 8.15 7.53 -6.96
C LEU A 44 7.94 7.71 -5.44
N LEU A 45 6.89 7.10 -4.88
CA LEU A 45 6.62 7.18 -3.44
C LEU A 45 7.73 6.54 -2.61
N GLN A 46 8.26 5.41 -3.05
CA GLN A 46 9.37 4.72 -2.38
C GLN A 46 10.62 5.59 -2.39
N ALA A 47 10.91 6.27 -3.50
CA ALA A 47 12.07 7.17 -3.59
C ALA A 47 11.93 8.43 -2.72
N GLU A 48 10.71 8.95 -2.55
CA GLU A 48 10.46 10.05 -1.59
C GLU A 48 10.64 9.57 -0.14
N GLU A 49 10.07 8.41 0.20
CA GLU A 49 10.23 7.83 1.54
C GLU A 49 11.71 7.56 1.86
N ASP A 50 12.44 6.92 0.95
CA ASP A 50 13.85 6.59 1.15
C ASP A 50 14.71 7.85 1.36
N ARG A 51 14.41 8.96 0.67
CA ARG A 51 15.07 10.26 0.91
C ARG A 51 14.81 10.79 2.32
N ASP A 52 13.57 10.72 2.78
CA ASP A 52 13.20 11.16 4.13
C ASP A 52 13.83 10.29 5.22
N GLN A 53 13.91 8.97 4.99
CA GLN A 53 14.56 8.04 5.92
C GLN A 53 16.05 8.36 6.06
N VAL A 54 16.75 8.56 4.94
CA VAL A 54 18.18 8.93 4.94
C VAL A 54 18.39 10.25 5.68
N ARG A 55 17.52 11.24 5.47
CA ARG A 55 17.59 12.53 6.17
C ARG A 55 17.46 12.38 7.68
N ARG A 56 16.51 11.57 8.15
CA ARG A 56 16.31 11.30 9.58
C ARG A 56 17.49 10.54 10.17
N TRP A 57 17.98 9.53 9.46
CA TRP A 57 19.11 8.72 9.90
C TRP A 57 20.37 9.56 10.12
N TYR A 58 20.75 10.40 9.16
CA TYR A 58 21.91 11.29 9.32
C TYR A 58 21.73 12.30 10.45
N ALA A 59 20.52 12.83 10.63
CA ALA A 59 20.23 13.74 11.75
C ALA A 59 20.36 13.03 13.10
N ASP A 60 19.92 11.78 13.20
CA ASP A 60 20.03 10.98 14.42
C ASP A 60 21.50 10.64 14.73
N GLN A 61 22.29 10.25 13.73
CA GLN A 61 23.73 10.00 13.89
C GLN A 61 24.51 11.26 14.29
N ALA A 62 24.13 12.43 13.76
CA ALA A 62 24.75 13.70 14.16
C ALA A 62 24.45 14.02 15.63
N ARG A 63 23.20 13.83 16.08
CA ARG A 63 22.82 14.03 17.48
C ARG A 63 23.48 13.02 18.42
N GLU A 64 23.54 11.75 18.04
CA GLU A 64 24.20 10.70 18.82
C GLU A 64 25.69 11.05 19.01
N LYS A 65 26.37 11.44 17.94
CA LYS A 65 27.77 11.87 17.99
C LYS A 65 27.99 13.11 18.87
N GLU A 66 27.08 14.08 18.84
CA GLU A 66 27.16 15.27 19.70
C GLU A 66 27.02 14.93 21.19
N LEU A 67 26.12 14.00 21.53
CA LEU A 67 25.82 13.62 22.92
C LEU A 67 26.78 12.58 23.50
N LEU A 68 27.22 11.62 22.69
CA LEU A 68 28.00 10.44 23.12
C LEU A 68 29.43 10.41 22.55
N GLY A 69 29.77 11.33 21.65
CA GLY A 69 31.10 11.45 21.03
C GLY A 69 31.32 10.57 19.80
N GLU A 70 30.72 9.37 19.77
CA GLU A 70 30.80 8.42 18.65
C GLU A 70 29.44 7.78 18.34
N ASN A 71 29.32 7.18 17.15
CA ASN A 71 28.14 6.41 16.74
C ASN A 71 28.33 4.94 17.10
N THR A 72 27.35 4.35 17.80
CA THR A 72 27.44 2.96 18.26
C THR A 72 26.77 2.01 17.29
N LYS A 73 27.51 1.04 16.76
CA LYS A 73 26.96 0.00 15.88
C LYS A 73 26.47 -1.20 16.71
N VAL A 74 25.17 -1.50 16.61
CA VAL A 74 24.57 -2.63 17.35
C VAL A 74 24.86 -3.98 16.66
N TYR A 75 24.80 -4.00 15.33
CA TYR A 75 24.99 -5.22 14.54
C TYR A 75 26.38 -5.27 13.93
N HIS A 76 26.98 -6.47 13.93
CA HIS A 76 28.32 -6.73 13.41
C HIS A 76 28.39 -6.80 11.86
N ASN A 77 27.26 -6.68 11.16
CA ASN A 77 27.21 -6.71 9.70
C ASN A 77 27.18 -5.29 9.10
N GLU A 78 27.55 -5.19 7.82
CA GLU A 78 27.52 -3.92 7.07
C GLU A 78 26.16 -3.60 6.44
N ARG A 79 25.12 -4.39 6.77
CA ARG A 79 23.78 -4.19 6.21
C ARG A 79 23.11 -3.00 6.89
N PHE A 80 22.54 -2.11 6.10
CA PHE A 80 21.65 -1.07 6.61
C PHE A 80 20.38 -1.70 7.19
N VAL A 81 20.09 -1.38 8.46
CA VAL A 81 18.87 -1.79 9.16
C VAL A 81 18.09 -0.54 9.49
N ARG A 82 16.84 -0.45 9.01
CA ARG A 82 15.95 0.67 9.32
C ARG A 82 15.70 0.72 10.84
N PRO A 83 15.88 1.86 11.51
CA PRO A 83 15.56 2.00 12.93
C PRO A 83 14.06 1.76 13.17
N THR A 84 13.72 0.88 14.11
CA THR A 84 12.32 0.57 14.46
C THR A 84 11.67 1.68 15.27
N PHE A 85 12.45 2.36 16.12
CA PHE A 85 11.98 3.42 16.99
C PHE A 85 12.61 4.74 16.56
N ALA A 86 11.78 5.77 16.41
CA ALA A 86 12.22 7.14 16.16
C ALA A 86 11.88 8.00 17.39
N LEU A 87 12.79 8.90 17.74
CA LEU A 87 12.55 9.88 18.80
C LEU A 87 11.54 10.92 18.29
N ALA A 88 10.32 10.86 18.81
CA ALA A 88 9.34 11.92 18.60
C ALA A 88 9.69 13.13 19.48
N PRO A 89 9.43 14.37 19.02
CA PRO A 89 9.64 15.54 19.85
C PRO A 89 8.78 15.45 21.11
N GLN A 90 9.33 15.89 22.24
CA GLN A 90 8.58 16.03 23.48
C GLN A 90 7.39 16.96 23.27
N SER A 91 6.19 16.48 23.61
CA SER A 91 4.96 17.28 23.58
C SER A 91 5.17 18.51 24.46
N LYS A 92 5.12 19.71 23.87
CA LYS A 92 5.05 20.95 24.64
C LYS A 92 3.66 21.03 25.25
N ASN A 93 3.59 20.86 26.57
CA ASN A 93 2.43 21.27 27.36
C ASN A 93 2.37 22.81 27.44
#